data_AF-A0A6N9NMF2-F1
#
_entry.id   AF-A0A6N9NMF2-F1
#
_cell.length_a   1.000
_cell.length_b   1.000
_cell.length_c   1.000
_cell.angle_alpha   90.00
_cell.angle_beta   90.00
_cell.angle_gamma   90.00
#
_symmetry.space_group_name_H-M   'P 1'
#
loop_
_entity.id
_entity.type
_entity.pdbx_description
1 polymer ?
#
loop_
_entity_poly.entity_id
_entity_poly.type
_entity_poly.pdbx_seq_one_letter_code
_entity_poly.pdbx_strand_id
1 'polypeptide(L)'
;MDQKISRRAVWWAALTLLYVLSYWREVVFRSINAIMEGANTFYAKTTPLPYLMNYNPSELNLLKYGLTVGFTVLFMFITYFGIKKGFNSALGKTMVKFIYGFCTVLTILLMLLAFFLNQFPTFYPYLRILVGWIHSPLIFLFISITLYALNTLNKKFF
;
A
#
# COMPACT_ATOMS: atom_id res chain seq x y z
N MET A 1 0.14 -33.91 3.32
CA MET A 1 0.42 -33.17 2.06
C MET A 1 -0.15 -31.74 2.09
N ASP A 2 -0.93 -31.39 3.13
CA ASP A 2 -1.75 -30.17 3.19
C ASP A 2 -1.02 -28.86 3.51
N GLN A 3 0.05 -28.87 4.31
CA GLN A 3 0.68 -27.61 4.73
C GLN A 3 1.30 -26.82 3.56
N LYS A 4 1.82 -27.49 2.54
CA LYS A 4 2.50 -26.81 1.41
C LYS A 4 1.48 -26.19 0.44
N ILE A 5 0.32 -26.83 0.26
CA ILE A 5 -0.79 -26.32 -0.54
C ILE A 5 -1.42 -25.11 0.16
N SER A 6 -1.65 -25.22 1.48
CA SER A 6 -2.17 -24.12 2.30
C SER A 6 -1.29 -22.86 2.24
N ARG A 7 0.03 -23.01 2.31
CA ARG A 7 0.97 -21.86 2.21
C ARG A 7 0.93 -21.14 0.87
N ARG A 8 0.85 -21.90 -0.23
CA ARG A 8 0.73 -21.33 -1.58
C ARG A 8 -0.61 -20.61 -1.77
N ALA A 9 -1.69 -21.18 -1.26
CA ALA A 9 -3.00 -20.54 -1.29
C ALA A 9 -3.01 -19.21 -0.53
N VAL A 10 -2.41 -19.17 0.67
CA VAL A 10 -2.27 -17.92 1.44
C VAL A 10 -1.45 -16.87 0.70
N TRP A 11 -0.37 -17.29 0.03
CA TRP A 11 0.44 -16.38 -0.78
C TRP A 11 -0.35 -15.75 -1.93
N TRP A 12 -1.08 -16.57 -2.70
CA TRP A 12 -1.92 -16.09 -3.79
C TRP A 12 -3.03 -15.19 -3.28
N ALA A 13 -3.71 -15.56 -2.19
CA ALA A 13 -4.75 -14.74 -1.59
C ALA A 13 -4.21 -13.36 -1.15
N ALA A 14 -3.04 -13.31 -0.52
CA ALA A 14 -2.41 -12.06 -0.13
C ALA A 14 -2.05 -11.19 -1.35
N LEU A 15 -1.46 -11.78 -2.40
CA LEU A 15 -1.11 -11.05 -3.61
C LEU A 15 -2.35 -10.48 -4.31
N THR A 16 -3.38 -11.31 -4.51
CA THR A 16 -4.64 -10.88 -5.14
C THR A 16 -5.29 -9.77 -4.33
N LEU A 17 -5.33 -9.90 -3.01
CA LEU A 17 -5.91 -8.88 -2.14
C LEU A 17 -5.14 -7.55 -2.22
N LEU A 18 -3.81 -7.58 -2.18
CA LEU A 18 -2.97 -6.38 -2.35
C LEU A 18 -3.18 -5.72 -3.71
N TYR A 19 -3.30 -6.51 -4.78
CA TYR A 19 -3.58 -6.01 -6.12
C TYR A 19 -4.94 -5.32 -6.21
N VAL A 20 -6.00 -5.98 -5.73
CA VAL A 20 -7.36 -5.43 -5.72
C VAL A 20 -7.41 -4.15 -4.87
N LEU A 21 -6.78 -4.13 -3.70
CA LEU A 21 -6.72 -2.94 -2.86
C LEU A 21 -5.95 -1.80 -3.51
N SER A 22 -4.88 -2.10 -4.25
CA SER A 22 -4.10 -1.08 -4.96
C SER A 22 -4.93 -0.43 -6.06
N TYR A 23 -5.65 -1.24 -6.82
CA TYR A 23 -6.60 -0.77 -7.83
C TYR A 23 -7.74 0.04 -7.21
N TRP A 24 -8.39 -0.49 -6.16
CA TRP A 24 -9.47 0.20 -5.45
C TRP A 24 -9.02 1.57 -4.94
N ARG A 25 -7.83 1.63 -4.32
CA ARG A 25 -7.26 2.88 -3.81
C ARG A 25 -7.12 3.88 -4.94
N GLU A 26 -6.56 3.47 -6.08
CA GLU A 26 -6.45 4.37 -7.23
C GLU A 26 -7.82 4.90 -7.71
N VAL A 27 -8.82 4.02 -7.82
CA VAL A 27 -10.18 4.40 -8.26
C VAL A 27 -10.79 5.42 -7.29
N VAL A 28 -10.70 5.19 -5.99
CA VAL A 28 -11.33 6.08 -5.00
C VAL A 28 -10.61 7.42 -4.92
N PHE A 29 -9.28 7.45 -4.94
CA PHE A 29 -8.55 8.72 -4.90
C PHE A 29 -8.78 9.55 -6.17
N ARG A 30 -8.86 8.90 -7.34
CA ARG A 30 -9.25 9.59 -8.59
C ARG A 30 -10.67 10.12 -8.53
N SER A 31 -11.60 9.34 -8.00
CA SER A 31 -12.99 9.76 -7.85
C SER A 31 -13.12 10.96 -6.92
N ILE A 32 -12.41 10.98 -5.78
CA ILE A 32 -12.41 12.14 -4.88
C ILE A 32 -11.81 13.37 -5.56
N ASN A 33 -10.68 13.23 -6.26
CA ASN A 33 -10.08 14.37 -6.97
C ASN A 33 -11.01 14.93 -8.06
N ALA A 34 -11.69 14.07 -8.82
CA ALA A 34 -12.64 14.49 -9.84
C ALA A 34 -13.82 15.27 -9.24
N ILE A 35 -14.34 14.84 -8.07
CA ILE A 35 -15.39 15.58 -7.34
C ILE A 35 -14.87 16.94 -6.88
N MET A 36 -13.65 17.00 -6.34
CA MET A 36 -13.02 18.27 -5.92
C MET A 36 -12.79 19.26 -7.08
N GLU A 37 -12.57 18.76 -8.30
CA GLU A 37 -12.38 19.54 -9.52
C GLU A 37 -13.71 19.96 -10.19
N GLY A 38 -14.86 19.58 -9.62
CA GLY A 38 -16.17 19.91 -10.18
C GLY A 38 -16.56 19.10 -11.42
N ALA A 39 -15.92 17.94 -11.63
CA ALA A 39 -16.22 17.10 -12.78
C ALA A 39 -17.60 16.44 -12.66
N ASN A 40 -18.51 16.78 -13.58
CA ASN A 40 -19.86 16.18 -13.67
C ASN A 40 -19.87 14.85 -14.43
N THR A 41 -18.78 14.53 -15.14
CA THR A 41 -18.60 13.28 -15.89
C THR A 41 -17.45 12.49 -15.29
N PHE A 42 -17.79 11.39 -14.64
CA PHE A 42 -16.82 10.40 -14.24
C PHE A 42 -16.39 9.63 -15.49
N TYR A 43 -15.11 9.70 -15.87
CA TYR A 43 -14.56 8.87 -16.95
C TYR A 43 -14.88 7.40 -16.67
N ALA A 44 -14.99 6.57 -17.72
CA ALA A 44 -15.37 5.14 -17.67
C ALA A 44 -14.58 4.21 -16.71
N LYS A 45 -13.68 4.75 -15.88
CA LYS A 45 -12.88 4.08 -14.83
C LYS A 45 -13.11 4.63 -13.41
N THR A 46 -13.99 5.61 -13.23
CA THR A 46 -14.40 6.14 -11.93
C THR A 46 -15.89 5.91 -11.83
N THR A 47 -16.32 4.99 -10.98
CA THR A 47 -17.75 4.86 -10.67
C THR A 47 -18.13 6.08 -9.83
N PRO A 48 -19.19 6.83 -10.15
CA PRO A 48 -19.71 7.84 -9.24
C PRO A 48 -20.00 7.14 -7.90
N LEU A 49 -19.42 7.66 -6.82
CA LEU A 49 -19.73 7.22 -5.47
C LEU A 49 -20.75 8.21 -4.92
N PRO A 50 -22.06 7.92 -4.97
CA PRO A 50 -23.11 8.91 -4.69
C PRO A 50 -22.97 9.50 -3.29
N TYR A 51 -22.49 8.70 -2.35
CA TYR A 51 -22.20 9.10 -0.98
C TYR A 51 -21.13 10.20 -0.85
N LEU A 52 -20.21 10.35 -1.81
CA LEU A 52 -19.14 11.35 -1.78
C LEU A 52 -19.54 12.69 -2.39
N MET A 53 -20.65 12.76 -3.14
CA MET A 53 -21.06 13.98 -3.85
C MET A 53 -21.58 15.09 -2.91
N ASN A 54 -21.95 14.72 -1.68
CA ASN A 54 -22.48 15.65 -0.67
C ASN A 54 -21.38 16.24 0.23
N TYR A 55 -20.13 15.81 0.07
CA TYR A 55 -19.02 16.24 0.93
C TYR A 55 -18.42 17.54 0.42
N ASN A 56 -18.09 18.44 1.34
CA ASN A 56 -17.35 19.66 1.02
C ASN A 56 -15.87 19.35 0.69
N PRO A 57 -15.15 20.21 -0.06
CA PRO A 57 -13.76 19.98 -0.43
C PRO A 57 -12.80 19.74 0.75
N SER A 58 -13.05 20.38 1.90
CA SER A 58 -12.30 20.17 3.14
C SER A 58 -12.51 18.76 3.72
N GLU A 59 -13.75 18.27 3.70
CA GLU A 59 -14.12 16.95 4.19
C GLU A 59 -13.57 15.85 3.26
N LEU A 60 -13.60 16.07 1.95
CA LEU A 60 -12.98 15.19 0.96
C LEU A 60 -11.46 15.08 1.15
N ASN A 61 -10.80 16.19 1.50
CA ASN A 61 -9.37 16.18 1.84
C ASN A 61 -9.11 15.38 3.13
N LEU A 62 -9.91 15.58 4.18
CA LEU A 62 -9.78 14.81 5.42
C LEU A 62 -9.99 13.31 5.16
N LEU A 63 -10.99 12.96 4.35
CA LEU A 63 -11.26 11.59 3.94
C LEU A 63 -10.07 10.97 3.19
N LYS A 64 -9.43 11.71 2.27
CA LYS A 64 -8.22 11.23 1.56
C LYS A 64 -7.09 10.91 2.53
N TYR A 65 -6.87 11.72 3.56
CA TYR A 65 -5.86 11.43 4.57
C TYR A 65 -6.23 10.20 5.40
N GLY A 66 -7.48 10.11 5.85
CA GLY A 66 -8.00 8.93 6.56
C GLY A 66 -7.85 7.64 5.75
N LEU A 67 -8.23 7.67 4.47
CA LEU A 67 -8.05 6.56 3.55
C LEU A 67 -6.58 6.21 3.34
N THR A 68 -5.69 7.21 3.22
CA THR A 68 -4.25 6.99 3.06
C THR A 68 -3.68 6.21 4.25
N VAL A 69 -4.02 6.61 5.47
CA VAL A 69 -3.60 5.91 6.68
C VAL A 69 -4.23 4.51 6.74
N GLY A 70 -5.52 4.39 6.45
CA GLY A 70 -6.24 3.12 6.41
C GLY A 70 -5.62 2.11 5.43
N PHE A 71 -5.35 2.52 4.19
CA PHE A 71 -4.64 1.69 3.21
C PHE A 71 -3.24 1.35 3.67
N THR A 72 -2.51 2.27 4.29
CA THR A 72 -1.15 1.99 4.79
C THR A 72 -1.15 0.86 5.80
N VAL A 73 -2.04 0.93 6.80
CA VAL A 73 -2.19 -0.10 7.82
C VAL A 73 -2.62 -1.42 7.19
N LEU A 74 -3.60 -1.39 6.28
CA LEU A 74 -4.13 -2.57 5.61
C LEU A 74 -3.07 -3.27 4.74
N PHE A 75 -2.33 -2.53 3.93
CA PHE A 75 -1.23 -3.05 3.11
C PHE A 75 -0.12 -3.65 3.97
N MET A 76 0.29 -2.95 5.03
CA MET A 76 1.30 -3.45 5.97
C MET A 76 0.84 -4.75 6.64
N PHE A 77 -0.41 -4.80 7.08
CA PHE A 77 -1.00 -5.98 7.70
C PHE A 77 -1.03 -7.17 6.74
N ILE A 78 -1.59 -6.99 5.53
CA ILE A 78 -1.70 -8.08 4.55
C ILE A 78 -0.31 -8.56 4.12
N THR A 79 0.64 -7.65 3.87
CA THR A 79 2.01 -8.02 3.51
C THR A 79 2.68 -8.80 4.64
N TYR A 80 2.57 -8.35 5.89
CA TYR A 80 3.13 -9.04 7.04
C TYR A 80 2.52 -10.43 7.23
N PHE A 81 1.19 -10.56 7.20
CA PHE A 81 0.50 -11.84 7.36
C PHE A 81 0.75 -12.79 6.19
N GLY A 82 0.74 -12.28 4.96
CA GLY A 82 1.05 -13.02 3.75
C GLY A 82 2.45 -13.62 3.79
N ILE A 83 3.47 -12.85 4.20
CA ILE A 83 4.84 -13.36 4.35
C ILE A 83 4.96 -14.31 5.55
N LYS A 84 4.38 -13.97 6.71
CA LYS A 84 4.41 -14.81 7.92
C LYS A 84 3.81 -16.18 7.68
N LYS A 85 2.65 -16.26 7.04
CA LYS A 85 1.94 -17.53 6.80
C LYS A 85 2.37 -18.22 5.50
N GLY A 86 2.70 -17.48 4.45
CA GLY A 86 3.12 -18.04 3.15
C GLY A 86 4.51 -18.64 3.16
N PHE A 87 5.49 -17.97 3.78
CA PHE A 87 6.88 -18.43 3.79
C PHE A 87 7.35 -18.95 5.16
N ASN A 88 6.71 -18.53 6.25
CA ASN A 88 7.14 -18.84 7.63
C ASN A 88 8.63 -18.55 7.88
N SER A 89 9.16 -17.48 7.27
CA SER A 89 10.57 -17.09 7.37
C SER A 89 10.75 -15.95 8.37
N ALA A 90 11.73 -16.07 9.27
CA ALA A 90 12.13 -14.99 10.18
C ALA A 90 12.68 -13.79 9.40
N LEU A 91 13.55 -14.05 8.40
CA LEU A 91 14.09 -13.04 7.51
C LEU A 91 12.98 -12.25 6.80
N GLY A 92 11.98 -12.95 6.27
CA GLY A 92 10.85 -12.30 5.59
C GLY A 92 10.09 -11.34 6.48
N LYS A 93 9.81 -11.73 7.73
CA LYS A 93 9.15 -10.84 8.72
C LYS A 93 10.02 -9.62 9.03
N THR A 94 11.35 -9.80 9.15
CA THR A 94 12.29 -8.70 9.39
C THR A 94 12.34 -7.75 8.20
N MET A 95 12.39 -8.26 6.96
CA MET A 95 12.35 -7.43 5.74
C MET A 95 11.08 -6.58 5.67
N VAL A 96 9.90 -7.16 5.96
CA VAL A 96 8.64 -6.40 6.01
C VAL A 96 8.73 -5.27 7.04
N LYS A 97 9.13 -5.58 8.28
CA LYS A 97 9.28 -4.57 9.34
C LYS A 97 10.25 -3.46 8.95
N PHE A 98 11.38 -3.83 8.35
CA PHE A 98 12.40 -2.87 7.94
C PHE A 98 11.90 -1.95 6.82
N ILE A 99 11.33 -2.50 5.75
CA ILE A 99 10.83 -1.71 4.62
C ILE A 99 9.71 -0.76 5.07
N TYR A 100 8.67 -1.28 5.71
CA TYR A 100 7.55 -0.45 6.15
C TYR A 100 7.95 0.51 7.29
N GLY A 101 8.83 0.10 8.20
CA GLY A 101 9.37 0.97 9.25
C GLY A 101 10.18 2.12 8.66
N PHE A 102 11.09 1.83 7.73
CA PHE A 102 11.88 2.84 7.02
C PHE A 102 10.98 3.83 6.27
N CYS A 103 10.00 3.33 5.50
CA CYS A 103 9.04 4.20 4.81
C CYS A 103 8.21 5.05 5.77
N THR A 104 7.84 4.51 6.93
CA THR A 104 7.09 5.27 7.95
C THR A 104 7.94 6.39 8.53
N VAL A 105 9.19 6.10 8.91
CA VAL A 105 10.13 7.11 9.41
C VAL A 105 10.37 8.19 8.37
N LEU A 106 10.59 7.82 7.11
CA LEU A 106 10.82 8.77 6.03
C LEU A 106 9.59 9.66 5.78
N THR A 107 8.38 9.10 5.84
CA THR A 107 7.12 9.87 5.79
C THR A 107 7.05 10.90 6.90
N ILE A 108 7.32 10.49 8.15
CA ILE A 108 7.27 11.39 9.32
C ILE A 108 8.29 12.52 9.16
N LEU A 109 9.52 12.20 8.75
CA LEU A 109 10.56 13.20 8.52
C LEU A 109 10.16 14.21 7.44
N LEU A 110 9.62 13.74 6.31
CA LEU A 110 9.14 14.63 5.24
C LEU A 110 7.98 15.51 5.70
N MET A 111 7.04 14.97 6.50
CA MET A 111 5.96 15.76 7.08
C MET A 111 6.47 16.82 8.06
N LEU A 112 7.42 16.48 8.92
CA LEU A 112 8.04 17.43 9.84
C LEU A 112 8.78 18.54 9.08
N LEU A 113 9.57 18.19 8.07
CA LEU A 113 10.26 19.18 7.23
C LEU A 113 9.27 20.10 6.50
N ALA A 114 8.22 19.52 5.91
CA ALA A 114 7.17 20.28 5.24
C ALA A 114 6.48 21.28 6.18
N PHE A 115 6.26 20.86 7.43
CA PHE A 115 5.67 21.69 8.48
C PHE A 115 6.62 22.82 8.92
N PHE A 116 7.87 22.50 9.29
CA PHE A 116 8.84 23.50 9.77
C PHE A 116 9.24 24.52 8.69
N LEU A 117 9.27 24.11 7.42
CA LEU A 117 9.59 25.00 6.30
C LEU A 117 8.36 25.72 5.73
N ASN A 118 7.15 25.38 6.18
CA ASN A 118 5.88 25.87 5.64
C ASN A 118 5.76 25.71 4.11
N GLN A 119 6.35 24.64 3.56
CA GLN A 119 6.43 24.35 2.12
C GLN A 119 5.74 23.03 1.76
N PHE A 120 4.58 22.76 2.38
CA PHE A 120 3.82 21.53 2.11
C PHE A 120 3.58 21.24 0.61
N PRO A 121 3.24 22.23 -0.26
CA PRO A 121 3.07 21.97 -1.69
C PRO A 121 4.34 21.41 -2.37
N THR A 122 5.52 21.81 -1.92
CA THR A 122 6.81 21.33 -2.44
C THR A 122 7.08 19.87 -2.04
N PHE A 123 6.73 19.49 -0.80
CA PHE A 123 6.99 18.15 -0.26
C PHE A 123 5.90 17.13 -0.60
N TYR A 124 4.68 17.58 -0.90
CA TYR A 124 3.53 16.74 -1.18
C TYR A 124 3.75 15.72 -2.32
N PRO A 125 4.37 16.05 -3.47
CA PRO A 125 4.66 15.07 -4.51
C PRO A 125 5.53 13.90 -4.03
N TYR A 126 6.53 14.18 -3.18
CA TYR A 126 7.40 13.15 -2.62
C TYR A 126 6.66 12.22 -1.65
N LEU A 127 5.84 12.81 -0.76
CA LEU A 127 4.95 12.04 0.12
C LEU A 127 4.02 11.13 -0.70
N ARG A 128 3.46 11.64 -1.80
CA ARG A 128 2.58 10.88 -2.67
C ARG A 128 3.28 9.71 -3.34
N ILE A 129 4.51 9.90 -3.84
CA ILE A 129 5.30 8.81 -4.43
C ILE A 129 5.56 7.72 -3.39
N LEU A 130 6.00 8.11 -2.20
CA LEU A 130 6.31 7.19 -1.12
C LEU A 130 5.09 6.38 -0.68
N VAL A 131 3.94 7.04 -0.49
CA VAL A 131 2.66 6.36 -0.22
C VAL A 131 2.28 5.41 -1.36
N GLY A 132 2.47 5.83 -2.61
CA GLY A 132 2.25 4.99 -3.79
C GLY A 132 3.06 3.69 -3.77
N TRP A 133 4.31 3.75 -3.32
CA TRP A 133 5.17 2.58 -3.12
C TRP A 133 4.68 1.67 -1.98
N ILE A 134 4.32 2.23 -0.82
CA ILE A 134 3.79 1.48 0.33
C ILE A 134 2.51 0.70 -0.06
N HIS A 135 1.65 1.31 -0.87
CA HIS A 135 0.37 0.74 -1.34
C HIS A 135 0.51 -0.06 -2.65
N SER A 136 1.71 -0.55 -2.93
CA SER A 136 1.99 -1.38 -4.11
C SER A 136 2.12 -2.85 -3.73
N PRO A 137 1.51 -3.78 -4.49
CA PRO A 137 1.75 -5.22 -4.33
C PRO A 137 3.21 -5.61 -4.63
N LEU A 138 3.98 -4.71 -5.26
CA LEU A 138 5.39 -4.96 -5.59
C LEU A 138 6.25 -5.23 -4.37
N ILE A 139 6.04 -4.55 -3.23
CA ILE A 139 6.82 -4.81 -2.01
C ILE A 139 6.68 -6.27 -1.59
N PHE A 140 5.45 -6.79 -1.60
CA PHE A 140 5.19 -8.20 -1.28
C PHE A 140 5.85 -9.14 -2.27
N LEU A 141 5.80 -8.83 -3.58
CA LEU A 141 6.46 -9.63 -4.62
C LEU A 141 7.99 -9.64 -4.48
N PHE A 142 8.62 -8.48 -4.27
CA PHE A 142 10.07 -8.38 -4.08
C PHE A 142 10.54 -9.23 -2.91
N ILE A 143 9.89 -9.09 -1.75
CA ILE A 143 10.22 -9.91 -0.57
C ILE A 143 10.01 -11.40 -0.89
N SER A 144 8.91 -11.74 -1.56
CA SER A 144 8.59 -13.13 -1.93
C SER A 144 9.65 -13.75 -2.84
N ILE A 145 10.10 -13.02 -3.86
CA ILE A 145 11.13 -13.47 -4.80
C ILE A 145 12.47 -13.62 -4.08
N THR A 146 12.86 -12.65 -3.25
CA THR A 146 14.10 -12.74 -2.45
C THR A 146 14.09 -13.98 -1.56
N LEU A 147 12.99 -14.24 -0.85
CA LEU A 147 12.87 -15.42 0.01
C LEU A 147 12.88 -16.72 -0.81
N TYR A 148 12.24 -16.75 -1.97
CA TYR A 148 12.25 -17.91 -2.85
C TYR A 148 13.66 -18.21 -3.38
N ALA A 149 14.40 -17.19 -3.82
CA ALA A 149 15.76 -17.31 -4.30
C ALA A 149 16.70 -17.83 -3.19
N LEU A 150 16.65 -17.24 -2.00
CA LEU A 150 17.48 -17.67 -0.85
C LEU A 150 17.19 -19.12 -0.43
N ASN A 151 15.91 -19.51 -0.39
CA ASN A 151 15.54 -20.89 -0.08
C ASN A 151 16.00 -21.89 -1.14
N THR A 152 16.07 -21.47 -2.40
CA THR A 152 16.54 -22.30 -3.51
C THR A 152 18.06 -22.44 -3.50
N LEU A 153 18.78 -21.36 -3.19
CA LEU A 153 20.24 -21.38 -3.04
C LEU A 153 20.66 -22.24 -1.84
N ASN A 154 20.04 -22.06 -0.67
CA ASN A 154 20.36 -22.88 0.50
C ASN A 154 20.15 -24.38 0.24
N LYS A 155 19.16 -24.78 -0.56
CA LYS A 155 18.96 -26.19 -0.93
C LYS A 155 19.96 -26.75 -1.95
N LYS A 156 20.73 -25.89 -2.62
CA LYS A 156 21.74 -26.29 -3.59
C LYS A 156 23.14 -26.42 -2.96
N PHE A 157 23.37 -25.79 -1.82
CA PHE A 157 24.65 -25.76 -1.13
C PHE A 157 24.72 -26.68 0.11
N PHE A 158 23.60 -27.33 0.47
CA PHE A 158 23.47 -28.39 1.48
C PHE A 158 22.78 -29.59 0.85
#